data_AF-A0A965UBN8-F1
#
_entry.id   AF-A0A965UBN8-F1
#
_cell.length_a   1.000
_cell.length_b   1.000
_cell.length_c   1.000
_cell.angle_alpha   90.00
_cell.angle_beta   90.00
_cell.angle_gamma   90.00
#
_symmetry.space_group_name_H-M   'P 1'
#
loop_
_entity.id
_entity.type
_entity.pdbx_description
1 polymer ?
#
loop_
_entity_poly.entity_id
_entity_poly.type
_entity_poly.pdbx_seq_one_letter_code
_entity_poly.pdbx_strand_id
1 'polypeptide(L)'
;MNRQGKQESDYCDLDPTKVCDNCCRCLDMDKQYNEVEAELSRTDRIDDGALLEFPLDFYEEEEGGQCDASQVAPIEIDPALKEEWETRLKAYEAEQKAAYMRTLRGVRKKQPKDGEEE
;
A
#
# COMPACT_ATOMS: atom_id res chain seq x y z
N MET A 1 27.84 1.50 -34.27
CA MET A 1 28.35 0.17 -33.87
C MET A 1 28.80 0.26 -32.42
N ASN A 2 28.40 -0.74 -31.61
CA ASN A 2 28.78 -1.00 -30.22
C ASN A 2 28.08 -0.17 -29.12
N ARG A 3 26.76 -0.40 -28.92
CA ARG A 3 26.19 -0.36 -27.57
C ARG A 3 26.73 -1.59 -26.84
N GLN A 4 27.82 -1.45 -26.11
CA GLN A 4 28.23 -2.47 -25.15
C GLN A 4 27.14 -2.52 -24.08
N GLY A 5 26.37 -3.62 -24.07
CA GLY A 5 25.44 -3.91 -22.99
C GLY A 5 26.22 -3.90 -21.70
N LYS A 6 25.87 -2.98 -20.80
CA LYS A 6 26.36 -2.96 -19.44
C LYS A 6 25.85 -4.26 -18.82
N GLN A 7 26.73 -5.25 -18.69
CA GLN A 7 26.43 -6.43 -17.88
C GLN A 7 26.11 -5.88 -16.49
N GLU A 8 24.85 -6.03 -16.06
CA GLU A 8 24.48 -5.71 -14.68
C GLU A 8 25.29 -6.65 -13.79
N SER A 9 26.26 -6.09 -13.08
CA SER A 9 27.10 -6.84 -12.17
C SER A 9 26.38 -6.87 -10.83
N ASP A 10 26.11 -8.08 -10.32
CA ASP A 10 25.49 -8.25 -9.00
C ASP A 10 26.43 -7.85 -7.84
N TYR A 11 27.65 -7.39 -8.15
CA TYR A 11 28.68 -7.02 -7.19
C TYR A 11 28.72 -5.52 -6.93
N CYS A 12 29.15 -5.14 -5.73
CA CYS A 12 29.21 -3.77 -5.26
C CYS A 12 30.27 -2.96 -6.03
N ASP A 13 29.89 -1.76 -6.49
CA ASP A 13 30.80 -0.84 -7.20
C ASP A 13 32.01 -0.40 -6.33
N LEU A 14 31.85 -0.38 -5.00
CA LEU A 14 32.93 -0.01 -4.06
C LEU A 14 33.82 -1.19 -3.68
N ASP A 15 33.30 -2.42 -3.75
CA ASP A 15 34.03 -3.65 -3.48
C ASP A 15 33.51 -4.79 -4.39
N PRO A 16 34.18 -5.06 -5.53
CA PRO A 16 33.76 -6.07 -6.49
C PRO A 16 33.75 -7.50 -5.96
N THR A 17 34.31 -7.75 -4.76
CA THR A 17 34.27 -9.07 -4.11
C THR A 17 33.00 -9.29 -3.28
N LYS A 18 32.18 -8.25 -3.12
CA LYS A 18 30.93 -8.26 -2.34
C LYS A 18 29.73 -8.15 -3.25
N VAL A 19 28.70 -8.94 -2.99
CA VAL A 19 27.39 -8.79 -3.63
C VAL A 19 26.76 -7.48 -3.16
N CYS A 20 26.08 -6.76 -4.06
CA CYS A 20 25.41 -5.51 -3.72
C CYS A 20 24.25 -5.77 -2.75
N ASP A 21 24.30 -5.15 -1.57
CA ASP A 21 23.27 -5.20 -0.53
C ASP A 21 22.31 -4.00 -0.56
N ASN A 22 22.41 -3.18 -1.61
CA ASN A 22 21.67 -1.93 -1.78
C ASN A 22 21.83 -0.95 -0.59
N CYS A 23 22.99 -0.95 0.08
CA CYS A 23 23.28 -0.03 1.20
C CYS A 23 23.41 1.45 0.81
N CYS A 24 23.31 1.77 -0.48
CA CYS A 24 23.36 3.13 -1.05
C CYS A 24 24.65 3.93 -0.78
N ARG A 25 25.73 3.30 -0.29
CA ARG A 25 27.01 4.00 -0.02
C ARG A 25 27.76 4.41 -1.29
N CYS A 26 27.48 3.76 -2.41
CA CYS A 26 28.01 4.12 -3.72
C CYS A 26 27.21 5.24 -4.40
N LEU A 27 26.11 5.70 -3.79
CA LEU A 27 25.32 6.82 -4.28
C LEU A 27 25.86 8.12 -3.65
N ASP A 28 26.49 8.95 -4.47
CA ASP A 28 26.99 10.25 -4.04
C ASP A 28 25.87 11.30 -4.15
N MET A 29 25.48 11.92 -3.04
CA MET A 29 24.42 12.96 -3.03
C MET A 29 24.81 14.23 -3.79
N ASP A 30 26.10 14.44 -4.02
CA ASP A 30 26.63 15.60 -4.74
C ASP A 30 26.74 15.36 -6.26
N LYS A 31 26.45 14.14 -6.73
CA LYS A 31 26.47 13.81 -8.16
C LYS A 31 25.07 13.87 -8.75
N GLN A 32 24.94 14.55 -9.89
CA GLN A 32 23.73 14.47 -10.70
C GLN A 32 23.73 13.15 -11.48
N TYR A 33 22.76 12.30 -11.16
CA TYR A 33 22.44 11.09 -11.91
C TYR A 33 21.50 11.43 -13.05
N ASN A 34 21.47 10.56 -14.07
CA ASN A 34 20.53 10.74 -15.17
C ASN A 34 19.08 10.56 -14.66
N GLU A 35 18.21 11.47 -15.06
CA GLU A 35 16.77 11.31 -14.88
C GLU A 35 16.25 10.32 -15.93
N VAL A 36 15.50 9.32 -15.48
CA VAL A 36 14.85 8.35 -16.35
C VAL A 36 13.35 8.50 -16.15
N GLU A 37 12.63 8.84 -17.22
CA GLU A 37 11.17 8.88 -17.21
C GLU A 37 10.65 7.44 -17.18
N ALA A 38 10.06 7.04 -16.05
CA ALA A 38 9.37 5.77 -15.90
C ALA A 38 7.87 5.98 -16.09
N GLU A 39 7.31 5.38 -17.14
CA GLU A 39 5.86 5.27 -17.30
C GLU A 39 5.35 4.22 -16.31
N LEU A 40 4.88 4.68 -15.13
CA LEU A 40 4.19 3.83 -14.17
C LEU A 40 2.81 3.49 -14.72
N SER A 41 2.69 2.38 -15.44
CA SER A 41 1.40 1.80 -15.78
C SER A 41 0.72 1.33 -14.49
N ARG A 42 -0.51 1.80 -14.24
CA ARG A 42 -1.37 1.37 -13.12
C ARG A 42 -1.60 -0.15 -13.22
N THR A 43 -0.94 -0.91 -12.35
CA THR A 43 -1.17 -2.35 -12.16
C THR A 43 -2.17 -2.66 -11.05
N ASP A 44 -2.74 -1.63 -10.39
CA ASP A 44 -3.78 -1.77 -9.36
C ASP A 44 -5.12 -2.26 -9.92
N ARG A 45 -5.22 -2.38 -11.25
CA ARG A 45 -6.34 -3.06 -11.90
C ARG A 45 -6.03 -4.55 -12.01
N ILE A 46 -6.42 -5.30 -10.99
CA ILE A 46 -6.56 -6.75 -11.09
C ILE A 46 -7.78 -6.97 -12.00
N ASP A 47 -7.56 -7.25 -13.29
CA ASP A 47 -8.64 -7.78 -14.13
C ASP A 47 -8.87 -9.24 -13.67
N ASP A 48 -9.98 -9.48 -12.97
CA ASP A 48 -10.40 -10.79 -12.42
C ASP A 48 -10.66 -11.89 -13.49
N GLY A 49 -10.11 -11.76 -14.69
CA GLY A 49 -10.50 -12.56 -15.86
C GLY A 49 -9.39 -12.92 -16.84
N ALA A 50 -8.12 -12.67 -16.54
CA ALA A 50 -7.02 -13.27 -17.30
C ALA A 50 -6.62 -14.59 -16.64
N LEU A 51 -7.39 -15.64 -16.89
CA LEU A 51 -6.96 -17.01 -16.64
C LEU A 51 -5.78 -17.28 -17.58
N LEU A 52 -4.56 -16.94 -17.14
CA LEU A 52 -3.34 -17.36 -17.81
C LEU A 52 -3.34 -18.88 -17.77
N GLU A 53 -3.53 -19.51 -18.93
CA GLU A 53 -3.49 -20.96 -19.12
C GLU A 53 -2.04 -21.43 -18.94
N PHE A 54 -1.58 -21.41 -17.69
CA PHE A 54 -0.29 -21.92 -17.28
C PHE A 54 -0.39 -23.45 -17.31
N PRO A 55 0.54 -24.17 -17.99
CA PRO A 55 0.60 -25.62 -17.92
C PRO A 55 0.69 -26.07 -16.46
N LEU A 56 -0.27 -26.91 -16.04
CA LEU A 56 -0.49 -27.36 -14.66
C LEU A 56 0.68 -28.18 -14.09
N ASP A 57 1.69 -28.44 -14.92
CA ASP A 57 2.78 -29.39 -14.73
C ASP A 57 4.12 -28.71 -14.36
N PHE A 58 4.13 -27.38 -14.12
CA PHE A 58 5.36 -26.64 -13.74
C PHE A 58 5.50 -26.33 -12.24
N TYR A 59 4.43 -26.47 -11.43
CA TYR A 59 4.53 -26.31 -9.99
C TYR A 59 4.83 -27.66 -9.35
N GLU A 60 6.12 -27.97 -9.13
CA GLU A 60 6.46 -28.79 -7.98
C GLU A 60 5.98 -28.00 -6.75
N GLU A 61 5.07 -28.62 -5.99
CA GLU A 61 4.54 -28.12 -4.72
C GLU A 61 5.71 -28.09 -3.71
N GLU A 62 6.62 -27.13 -3.84
CA GLU A 62 7.40 -26.72 -2.68
C GLU A 62 6.39 -26.17 -1.68
N GLU A 63 6.16 -26.94 -0.61
CA GLU A 63 5.43 -26.50 0.57
C GLU A 63 6.07 -25.20 1.07
N GLY A 64 5.58 -24.07 0.55
CA GLY A 64 5.91 -22.75 1.03
C GLY A 64 5.60 -22.76 2.53
N GLY A 65 6.64 -22.70 3.35
CA GLY A 65 6.54 -22.93 4.78
C GLY A 65 5.37 -22.15 5.37
N GLN A 66 4.39 -22.88 5.91
CA GLN A 66 3.20 -22.28 6.48
C GLN A 66 3.61 -21.35 7.61
N CYS A 67 3.44 -20.04 7.42
CA CYS A 67 3.68 -19.07 8.47
C CYS A 67 2.61 -19.26 9.56
N ASP A 68 2.93 -20.05 10.59
CA ASP A 68 2.07 -20.24 11.76
C ASP A 68 2.05 -18.95 12.58
N ALA A 69 1.01 -18.14 12.35
CA ALA A 69 0.79 -16.90 13.08
C ALA A 69 0.69 -17.11 14.60
N SER A 70 0.44 -18.33 15.07
CA SER A 70 0.42 -18.68 16.50
C SER A 70 1.82 -18.66 17.14
N GLN A 71 2.89 -18.73 16.35
CA GLN A 71 4.28 -18.69 16.81
C GLN A 71 4.82 -17.27 16.99
N VAL A 72 4.09 -16.25 16.51
CA VAL A 72 4.48 -14.85 16.65
C VAL A 72 3.98 -14.33 17.98
N ALA A 73 4.89 -13.89 18.85
CA ALA A 73 4.52 -13.28 20.12
C ALA A 73 3.67 -12.02 19.90
N PRO A 74 2.67 -11.76 20.76
CA PRO A 74 1.89 -10.52 20.69
C PRO A 74 2.79 -9.29 20.75
N ILE A 75 2.49 -8.29 19.92
CA ILE A 75 3.23 -7.02 19.91
C ILE A 75 2.87 -6.23 21.17
N GLU A 76 3.88 -5.87 21.96
CA GLU A 76 3.73 -4.96 23.10
C GLU A 76 3.62 -3.52 22.59
N ILE A 77 2.41 -2.97 22.65
CA ILE A 77 2.15 -1.57 22.28
C ILE A 77 2.33 -0.71 23.54
N ASP A 78 3.08 0.40 23.42
CA ASP A 78 3.24 1.39 24.49
C ASP A 78 1.85 1.86 25.01
N PRO A 79 1.57 1.73 26.33
CA PRO A 79 0.31 2.15 26.93
C PRO A 79 -0.08 3.60 26.63
N ALA A 80 0.89 4.52 26.58
CA ALA A 80 0.62 5.93 26.31
C ALA A 80 0.17 6.14 24.86
N LEU A 81 0.83 5.46 23.93
CA LEU A 81 0.45 5.46 22.53
C LEU A 81 -0.96 4.90 22.35
N LYS A 82 -1.29 3.78 23.01
CA LYS A 82 -2.62 3.17 22.93
C LYS A 82 -3.72 4.14 23.39
N GLU A 83 -3.53 4.85 24.50
CA GLU A 83 -4.50 5.82 25.02
C GLU A 83 -4.71 7.01 24.06
N GLU A 84 -3.64 7.50 23.44
CA GLU A 84 -3.71 8.55 22.43
C GLU A 84 -4.59 8.12 21.25
N TRP A 85 -4.38 6.91 20.75
CA TRP A 85 -5.16 6.36 19.64
C TRP A 85 -6.62 6.09 20.01
N GLU A 86 -6.89 5.56 21.21
CA GLU A 86 -8.27 5.38 21.69
C GLU A 86 -9.00 6.72 21.80
N THR A 87 -8.31 7.78 22.25
CA THR A 87 -8.86 9.14 22.32
C THR A 87 -9.16 9.69 20.92
N ARG A 88 -8.24 9.52 19.98
CA ARG A 88 -8.42 9.94 18.57
C ARG A 88 -9.58 9.21 17.91
N LEU A 89 -9.67 7.89 18.09
CA LEU A 89 -10.76 7.08 17.55
C LEU A 89 -12.12 7.54 18.09
N LYS A 90 -12.20 7.82 19.40
CA LYS A 90 -13.43 8.30 20.03
C LYS A 90 -13.88 9.66 19.46
N ALA A 91 -12.93 10.58 19.24
CA ALA A 91 -13.23 11.89 18.64
C ALA A 91 -13.72 11.74 17.18
N TYR A 92 -13.04 10.91 16.40
CA TYR A 92 -13.43 10.62 15.01
C TYR A 92 -14.82 9.98 14.92
N GLU A 93 -15.12 8.98 15.75
CA GLU A 93 -16.45 8.37 15.78
C GLU A 93 -17.55 9.36 16.17
N ALA A 94 -17.28 10.26 17.11
CA ALA A 94 -18.23 11.29 17.51
C ALA A 94 -18.51 12.27 16.35
N GLU A 95 -17.47 12.64 15.61
CA GLU A 95 -17.61 13.46 14.41
C GLU A 95 -18.41 12.74 13.32
N GLN A 96 -18.10 11.47 13.04
CA GLN A 96 -18.85 10.65 12.09
C GLN A 96 -20.33 10.52 12.48
N LYS A 97 -20.62 10.25 13.76
CA LYS A 97 -22.00 10.21 14.28
C LYS A 97 -22.70 11.56 14.14
N ALA A 98 -22.01 12.67 14.43
CA ALA A 98 -22.56 14.01 14.28
C ALA A 98 -22.84 14.36 12.80
N ALA A 99 -21.93 14.00 11.90
CA ALA A 99 -22.09 14.17 10.46
C ALA A 99 -23.28 13.36 9.94
N TYR A 100 -23.39 12.10 10.33
CA TYR A 100 -24.54 11.25 10.00
C TYR A 100 -25.86 11.80 10.57
N MET A 101 -25.86 12.29 11.80
CA MET A 101 -27.06 12.94 12.37
C MET A 101 -27.41 14.24 11.61
N ARG A 102 -26.43 14.95 11.05
CA ARG A 102 -26.66 16.14 10.22
C ARG A 102 -27.29 15.78 8.87
N THR A 103 -26.87 14.69 8.23
CA THR A 103 -27.52 14.22 6.99
C THR A 103 -28.97 13.83 7.22
N LEU A 104 -29.27 13.12 8.32
CA LEU A 104 -30.64 12.78 8.70
C LEU A 104 -31.53 14.01 8.98
N ARG A 105 -30.97 15.07 9.59
CA ARG A 105 -31.72 16.32 9.85
C ARG A 105 -32.03 17.12 8.58
N GLY A 106 -31.25 16.98 7.51
CA GLY A 106 -31.51 17.58 6.19
C GLY A 106 -32.71 16.94 5.45
N VAL A 107 -33.01 15.67 5.73
CA VAL A 107 -34.11 14.93 5.09
C VAL A 107 -35.49 15.34 5.61
N ARG A 108 -35.59 15.91 6.82
CA ARG A 108 -36.87 16.23 7.48
C ARG A 108 -37.53 17.58 7.09
N LYS A 109 -36.97 18.35 6.16
CA LYS A 109 -37.53 19.66 5.74
C LYS A 109 -38.02 19.67 4.27
N LYS A 110 -39.01 18.83 3.96
CA LYS A 110 -39.95 19.07 2.85
C LYS A 110 -41.34 18.58 3.27
N GLN A 111 -42.06 19.39 4.04
CA GLN A 111 -43.52 19.34 4.01
C GLN A 111 -43.97 20.59 3.25
N PRO A 112 -44.49 20.47 2.01
CA PRO A 112 -45.36 21.51 1.50
C PRO A 112 -46.66 21.44 2.32
N LYS A 113 -46.93 22.51 3.08
CA LYS A 113 -48.31 22.97 3.21
C LYS A 113 -48.74 23.30 1.78
N ASP A 114 -49.92 22.85 1.40
CA ASP A 114 -51.01 23.75 1.02
C ASP A 114 -52.21 22.85 0.69
N GLY A 115 -53.23 22.97 1.54
CA GLY A 115 -54.58 22.73 1.09
C GLY A 115 -54.99 23.96 0.29
N GLU A 116 -55.35 23.75 -0.96
CA GLU A 116 -56.22 24.68 -1.68
C GLU A 116 -57.60 24.00 -1.74
N GLU A 117 -58.49 24.54 -0.90
CA GLU A 117 -59.92 24.55 -1.14
C GLU A 117 -60.17 25.36 -2.42
N GLU A 118 -60.84 24.75 -3.39
CA GLU A 118 -62.09 25.19 -4.07
C GLU A 118 -62.14 24.73 -5.54
#